data_AF-A0A6B2GC53-F1
#
_entry.id   AF-A0A6B2GC53-F1
#
_cell.length_a   1.000
_cell.length_b   1.000
_cell.length_c   1.000
_cell.angle_alpha   90.00
_cell.angle_beta   90.00
_cell.angle_gamma   90.00
#
_symmetry.space_group_name_H-M   'P 1'
#
loop_
_entity.id
_entity.type
_entity.pdbx_description
1 polymer ?
#
loop_
_entity_poly.entity_id
_entity_poly.type
_entity_poly.pdbx_seq_one_letter_code
_entity_poly.pdbx_strand_id
1 'polypeptide(L)' 'MIANNFFTALGDFFTDVLFIPFDKMRTLNWWESNTVNFILLLIGLVAFGYWMGQMRKNSREENL' A
#
# COMPACT_ATOMS: atom_id res chain seq x y z
N MET A 1 15.15 31.17 -26.18
CA MET A 1 16.01 30.00 -25.90
C MET A 1 15.94 29.52 -24.45
N ILE A 2 16.03 30.40 -23.43
CA ILE A 2 16.01 29.97 -22.01
C ILE A 2 14.64 29.42 -21.57
N ALA A 3 13.54 30.08 -21.91
CA ALA A 3 12.20 29.63 -21.51
C ALA A 3 11.88 28.23 -22.06
N ASN A 4 12.25 27.94 -23.30
CA ASN A 4 12.02 26.63 -23.91
C ASN A 4 12.81 25.54 -23.18
N ASN A 5 14.07 25.81 -22.84
CA ASN A 5 14.90 24.88 -22.07
C ASN A 5 14.35 24.61 -20.66
N PHE A 6 13.75 25.61 -20.02
CA PHE A 6 13.09 25.43 -18.72
C PHE A 6 11.88 24.50 -18.81
N PHE A 7 11.01 24.72 -19.80
CA PHE A 7 9.84 23.85 -20.00
C PHE A 7 10.22 22.44 -20.47
N THR A 8 11.28 22.28 -21.25
CA THR A 8 11.83 20.95 -21.60
C THR A 8 12.36 20.23 -20.37
N ALA A 9 13.19 20.88 -19.56
CA ALA A 9 13.71 20.27 -18.33
C ALA A 9 12.59 19.93 -17.33
N LEU A 10 11.54 20.76 -17.27
CA LEU A 10 10.34 20.45 -16.49
C LEU A 10 9.63 19.21 -17.05
N GLY A 11 9.48 19.12 -18.37
CA GLY A 11 8.94 17.93 -19.06
C GLY A 11 9.70 16.66 -18.69
N ASP A 12 11.02 16.68 -18.89
CA ASP A 12 11.92 15.55 -18.59
C ASP A 12 11.86 15.17 -17.10
N PHE A 13 11.72 16.15 -16.20
CA PHE A 13 11.55 15.87 -14.78
C PHE A 13 10.27 15.07 -14.51
N PHE A 14 9.15 15.44 -15.14
CA PHE A 14 7.91 14.69 -14.95
C PHE A 14 7.96 13.34 -15.66
N THR A 15 8.42 13.26 -16.91
CA THR A 15 8.41 11.99 -17.68
C THR A 15 9.46 10.99 -17.23
N ASP A 16 10.69 11.44 -16.98
CA ASP A 16 11.84 10.55 -16.84
C ASP A 16 12.38 10.46 -15.41
N VAL A 17 12.03 11.40 -14.52
CA VAL A 17 12.50 11.41 -13.13
C VAL A 17 11.38 11.06 -12.14
N LEU A 18 10.30 11.82 -12.15
CA LEU A 18 9.22 11.70 -11.18
C LEU A 18 8.45 10.38 -11.34
N PHE A 19 8.27 9.90 -12.57
CA PHE A 19 7.50 8.68 -12.85
C PHE A 19 8.32 7.39 -12.84
N ILE A 20 9.64 7.42 -12.58
CA ILE A 20 10.48 6.21 -12.43
C ILE A 20 9.85 5.16 -11.48
N PRO A 21 9.33 5.53 -10.30
CA PRO A 21 8.72 4.55 -9.40
C PRO A 21 7.47 3.89 -10.01
N PHE A 22 6.66 4.66 -10.74
CA PHE A 22 5.45 4.15 -11.38
C PHE A 22 5.78 3.22 -12.56
N ASP A 23 6.83 3.52 -13.33
CA ASP A 23 7.31 2.62 -14.37
C ASP A 23 7.81 1.29 -13.81
N LYS A 24 8.50 1.32 -12.66
CA LYS A 24 8.88 0.09 -11.97
C LYS A 24 7.65 -0.70 -11.53
N MET A 25 6.66 -0.05 -10.94
CA MET A 25 5.42 -0.70 -10.52
C MET A 25 4.63 -1.29 -11.70
N ARG A 26 4.67 -0.67 -12.88
CA ARG A 26 4.01 -1.17 -14.10
C ARG A 26 4.54 -2.52 -14.58
N THR A 27 5.80 -2.84 -14.26
CA THR A 27 6.43 -4.11 -14.65
C THR A 27 6.16 -5.25 -13.67
N LEU A 28 5.61 -4.94 -12.49
CA LEU A 28 5.31 -5.94 -11.47
C LEU A 28 4.13 -6.81 -11.89
N ASN A 29 4.17 -8.08 -11.54
CA ASN A 29 3.04 -8.98 -11.76
C ASN A 29 1.89 -8.67 -10.78
N TRP A 30 0.74 -9.32 -10.99
CA TRP A 30 -0.45 -9.10 -10.17
C TRP A 30 -0.21 -9.39 -8.68
N TRP A 31 0.57 -10.40 -8.34
CA TRP A 31 0.86 -10.76 -6.95
C TRP A 31 1.75 -9.70 -6.27
N GLU A 32 2.80 -9.27 -6.95
CA GLU A 32 3.75 -8.27 -6.46
C GLU A 32 3.08 -6.91 -6.24
N SER A 33 2.23 -6.49 -7.18
CA SER A 33 1.47 -5.24 -7.09
C SER A 33 0.51 -5.22 -5.89
N ASN A 34 0.05 -6.40 -5.45
CA ASN A 34 -0.90 -6.54 -4.33
C ASN A 34 -0.24 -6.85 -2.98
N THR A 35 1.09 -6.84 -2.88
CA THR A 35 1.82 -7.18 -1.63
C THR A 35 1.33 -6.37 -0.43
N VAL A 36 1.13 -5.06 -0.59
CA VAL A 36 0.65 -4.17 0.49
C VAL A 36 -0.78 -4.53 0.91
N ASN A 37 -1.66 -4.85 -0.05
CA ASN A 37 -3.03 -5.29 0.24
C ASN A 37 -3.03 -6.61 1.03
N PHE A 38 -2.17 -7.57 0.67
CA PHE A 38 -2.05 -8.83 1.42
C PHE A 38 -1.54 -8.62 2.85
N ILE A 39 -0.58 -7.72 3.06
CA ILE A 39 -0.08 -7.39 4.40
C ILE A 39 -1.20 -6.79 5.24
N LEU A 40 -1.94 -5.81 4.70
CA LEU A 40 -3.06 -5.18 5.41
C LEU A 40 -4.17 -6.19 5.73
N LEU A 41 -4.49 -7.10 4.80
CA LEU A 41 -5.45 -8.17 5.02
C LEU A 41 -5.02 -9.09 6.17
N LEU A 42 -3.75 -9.52 6.18
CA LEU A 42 -3.20 -10.38 7.24
C LEU A 42 -3.26 -9.71 8.61
N ILE A 43 -2.86 -8.44 8.69
CA ILE A 43 -2.94 -7.66 9.93
C ILE A 43 -4.40 -7.59 10.41
N GLY A 44 -5.34 -7.29 9.50
CA GLY A 44 -6.76 -7.24 9.81
C GLY A 44 -7.32 -8.57 10.32
N LEU A 45 -6.93 -9.69 9.70
CA LEU A 45 -7.34 -11.03 10.11
C LEU A 45 -6.80 -11.39 11.51
N VAL A 46 -5.53 -11.08 11.81
CA VAL A 46 -4.95 -11.33 13.13
C VAL A 46 -5.63 -10.48 14.20
N ALA A 47 -5.84 -9.19 13.94
CA ALA A 47 -6.56 -8.31 14.85
C ALA A 47 -7.99 -8.81 15.08
N PHE A 48 -8.71 -9.16 14.03
CA PHE A 48 -10.06 -9.70 14.12
C PHE A 48 -10.11 -10.99 14.95
N GLY A 49 -9.18 -11.93 14.70
CA GLY A 49 -9.06 -13.16 15.47
C GLY A 49 -8.78 -12.92 16.96
N TYR A 50 -7.86 -11.99 17.27
CA TYR A 50 -7.57 -11.58 18.65
C TYR A 50 -8.81 -11.02 19.35
N TRP A 51 -9.51 -10.07 18.73
CA TRP A 51 -10.69 -9.44 19.32
C TRP A 51 -11.85 -10.42 19.51
N MET A 52 -12.11 -11.30 18.54
CA MET A 52 -13.12 -12.36 18.68
C MET A 52 -12.79 -13.34 19.83
N GLY A 53 -11.50 -13.58 20.08
CA GLY A 53 -11.04 -14.36 21.24
C GLY A 53 -11.33 -13.63 22.55
N GLN A 54 -11.04 -12.33 22.62
CA GLN A 54 -11.30 -11.51 23.81
C GLN A 54 -12.80 -11.40 24.13
N MET A 55 -13.65 -11.19 23.12
CA MET A 55 -15.10 -11.13 23.32
C MET A 55 -15.63 -12.44 23.94
N ARG A 56 -15.16 -13.60 23.45
CA ARG A 56 -15.56 -14.90 24.01
C ARG A 56 -15.10 -15.11 25.46
N LYS A 57 -13.92 -14.60 25.83
CA LYS A 57 -13.43 -14.66 27.22
C LYS A 57 -14.32 -13.81 28.12
N ASN A 58 -14.57 -12.57 27.73
CA ASN A 58 -15.42 -11.65 28.48
C ASN A 58 -16.84 -12.20 28.68
N SER A 59 -17.46 -12.74 27.62
CA SER A 59 -18.79 -13.37 27.76
C SER A 59 -18.78 -14.60 28.67
N ARG A 60 -17.68 -15.37 28.73
CA ARG A 60 -17.59 -16.52 29.64
C ARG A 60 -17.45 -16.09 31.09
N GLU A 61 -16.67 -15.05 31.35
CA GLU A 61 -16.47 -14.47 32.70
C GLU A 61 -17.75 -13.87 33.26
N GLU A 62 -18.60 -13.26 32.42
CA GLU A 62 -19.90 -12.73 32.84
C GLU A 62 -20.93 -13.80 33.22
N ASN A 63 -20.80 -15.02 32.69
CA ASN A 63 -21.73 -16.14 32.93
C ASN A 63 -21.31 -17.04 34.12
N LEU A 64 -20.24 -16.70 34.85
CA LEU A 64 -19.73 -17.41 36.03
C LEU A 64 -20.02 -16.59 37.30
#